data_AF-A0A7D8UR88-F1
#
_entry.id   AF-A0A7D8UR88-F1
#
_cell.length_a   1.000
_cell.length_b   1.000
_cell.length_c   1.000
_cell.angle_alpha   90.00
_cell.angle_beta   90.00
_cell.angle_gamma   90.00
#
_symmetry.space_group_name_H-M   'P 1'
#
loop_
_entity.id
_entity.type
_entity.pdbx_description
1 polymer ?
#
loop_
_entity_poly.entity_id
_entity_poly.type
_entity_poly.pdbx_seq_one_letter_code
_entity_poly.pdbx_strand_id
1 'polypeptide(L)'
;MPKPLRLVALAVSVAVAISSLLLGGAMVYGALFEGDPNWPGIGFEAIILVAALFGVGVGLNRFREGPAMALACVIGVVVVGSGLGRLTEVQNPAAVLTDAWFLARMAAGFALTACVAIAVVGRHPNGWKTLGIGLGLLGLLAAISIGVYTGRGLLSGGGGAAAAVGKTVFALVVVLLISALLCASVHYLVRAFELGRARDDAPPADR
;
A
#
# COMPACT_ATOMS: atom_id res chain seq x y z
N MET A 1 10.95 15.02 -10.23
CA MET A 1 10.11 15.37 -9.05
C MET A 1 10.52 16.75 -8.52
N PRO A 2 9.57 17.68 -8.24
CA PRO A 2 9.86 18.98 -7.62
C PRO A 2 10.66 18.86 -6.31
N LYS A 3 11.54 19.82 -6.04
CA LYS A 3 12.34 19.90 -4.80
C LYS A 3 11.51 19.73 -3.51
N PRO A 4 10.35 20.40 -3.31
CA PRO A 4 9.60 20.26 -2.07
C PRO A 4 9.08 18.82 -1.86
N LEU A 5 8.55 18.19 -2.91
CA LEU A 5 8.05 16.81 -2.82
C LEU A 5 9.18 15.80 -2.55
N ARG A 6 10.40 16.08 -3.05
CA ARG A 6 11.58 15.27 -2.73
C ARG A 6 11.99 15.38 -1.26
N LEU A 7 11.91 16.57 -0.68
CA LEU A 7 12.21 16.78 0.75
C LEU A 7 11.19 16.07 1.64
N VAL A 8 9.90 16.11 1.27
CA VAL A 8 8.86 15.35 1.97
C VAL A 8 9.12 13.85 1.86
N ALA A 9 9.39 13.34 0.65
CA ALA A 9 9.71 11.92 0.45
C ALA A 9 10.95 11.49 1.26
N LEU A 10 11.99 12.34 1.30
CA LEU A 10 13.18 12.12 2.13
C LEU A 10 12.82 12.03 3.61
N ALA A 11 12.14 13.05 4.16
CA ALA A 11 11.81 13.12 5.56
C ALA A 11 10.94 11.93 6.01
N VAL A 12 9.91 11.61 5.23
CA VAL A 12 9.02 10.46 5.52
C VAL A 12 9.78 9.15 5.44
N SER A 13 10.64 8.96 4.43
CA SER A 13 11.43 7.73 4.31
C SER A 13 12.45 7.57 5.44
N VAL A 14 13.10 8.66 5.87
CA VAL A 14 13.99 8.65 7.04
C VAL A 14 13.21 8.29 8.30
N ALA A 15 12.03 8.88 8.51
CA ALA A 15 11.19 8.56 9.65
C ALA A 15 10.79 7.07 9.66
N VAL A 16 10.39 6.52 8.52
CA VAL A 16 10.09 5.08 8.39
C VAL A 16 11.32 4.22 8.67
N ALA A 17 12.51 4.59 8.16
CA ALA A 17 13.75 3.87 8.41
C ALA A 17 14.10 3.84 9.91
N ILE A 18 14.05 5.00 10.59
CA ILE A 18 14.26 5.10 12.04
C ILE A 18 13.23 4.27 12.79
N SER A 19 11.96 4.35 12.40
CA SER A 19 10.88 3.55 12.99
C SER A 19 11.19 2.05 12.91
N SER A 20 11.72 1.59 11.77
CA SER A 20 11.99 0.17 11.54
C SER A 20 13.21 -0.31 12.31
N LEU A 21 14.24 0.54 12.46
CA LEU A 21 15.38 0.26 13.32
C LEU A 21 14.98 0.14 14.79
N LEU A 22 14.10 1.03 15.27
CA LEU A 22 13.64 1.00 16.66
C LEU A 22 12.82 -0.26 16.97
N LEU A 23 11.83 -0.57 16.13
CA LEU A 23 11.03 -1.78 16.32
C LEU A 23 11.84 -3.06 16.12
N GLY A 24 12.58 -3.17 15.02
CA GLY A 24 13.43 -4.34 14.77
C GLY A 24 14.46 -4.54 15.87
N GLY A 25 15.05 -3.46 16.38
CA GLY A 25 15.96 -3.49 17.52
C GLY A 25 15.30 -3.97 18.81
N ALA A 26 14.09 -3.50 19.11
CA ALA A 26 13.32 -3.97 20.26
C ALA A 26 12.96 -5.46 20.16
N MET A 27 12.56 -5.93 18.98
CA MET A 27 12.26 -7.35 18.75
C MET A 27 13.50 -8.24 18.86
N VAL A 28 14.64 -7.80 18.32
CA VAL A 28 15.92 -8.52 18.47
C VAL A 28 16.35 -8.56 19.94
N TYR A 29 16.17 -7.46 20.66
CA TYR A 29 16.44 -7.41 22.10
C TYR A 29 15.56 -8.42 22.86
N GLY A 30 14.24 -8.42 22.64
CA GLY A 30 13.33 -9.40 23.26
C GLY A 30 13.70 -10.85 22.92
N ALA A 31 14.06 -11.11 21.66
CA ALA A 31 14.50 -12.44 21.24
C ALA A 31 15.78 -12.91 21.96
N LEU A 32 16.75 -12.02 22.19
CA LEU A 32 18.04 -12.36 22.80
C LEU A 32 18.00 -12.41 24.33
N PHE A 33 17.21 -11.55 24.97
CA PHE A 33 17.25 -11.34 26.42
C PHE A 33 15.99 -11.81 27.16
N GLU A 34 14.83 -11.87 26.48
CA GLU A 34 13.54 -12.22 27.10
C GLU A 34 13.05 -13.61 26.66
N GLY A 35 13.65 -14.20 25.62
CA GLY A 35 13.29 -15.53 25.14
C GLY A 35 11.97 -15.59 24.38
N ASP A 36 11.47 -14.46 23.89
CA ASP A 36 10.27 -14.36 23.03
C ASP A 36 10.64 -13.95 21.60
N PRO A 37 11.09 -14.92 20.75
CA PRO A 37 11.61 -14.58 19.44
C PRO A 37 10.50 -14.39 18.40
N ASN A 38 10.20 -13.12 18.08
CA ASN A 38 9.36 -12.77 16.93
C ASN A 38 10.17 -12.65 15.62
N TRP A 39 10.69 -13.79 15.12
CA TRP A 39 11.48 -13.82 13.87
C TRP A 39 10.73 -13.25 12.64
N PRO A 40 9.44 -13.55 12.43
CA PRO A 40 8.70 -12.97 11.30
C PRO A 40 8.65 -11.44 11.38
N GLY A 41 8.38 -10.87 12.55
CA GLY A 41 8.37 -9.42 12.77
C GLY A 41 9.71 -8.78 12.42
N ILE A 42 10.82 -9.36 12.91
CA ILE A 42 12.18 -8.90 12.58
C ILE A 42 12.43 -8.91 11.06
N GLY A 43 11.99 -9.96 10.36
CA GLY A 43 12.09 -10.05 8.91
C GLY A 43 11.34 -8.95 8.17
N PHE A 44 10.10 -8.64 8.59
CA PHE A 44 9.33 -7.55 8.00
C PHE A 44 9.99 -6.18 8.26
N GLU A 45 10.48 -5.93 9.48
CA GLU A 45 11.17 -4.69 9.82
C GLU A 45 12.45 -4.50 8.99
N ALA A 46 13.21 -5.56 8.74
CA ALA A 46 14.39 -5.51 7.88
C ALA A 46 14.02 -5.14 6.43
N ILE A 47 12.96 -5.72 5.88
CA ILE A 47 12.51 -5.42 4.50
C ILE A 47 11.97 -3.99 4.40
N ILE A 48 11.22 -3.51 5.41
CA ILE A 48 10.73 -2.13 5.47
C ILE A 48 11.90 -1.15 5.57
N LEU A 49 12.93 -1.45 6.38
CA LEU A 49 14.14 -0.66 6.46
C LEU A 49 14.82 -0.52 5.11
N VAL A 50 15.04 -1.64 4.40
CA VAL A 50 15.65 -1.62 3.07
C VAL A 50 14.82 -0.79 2.10
N ALA A 51 13.50 -0.96 2.07
CA ALA A 51 12.62 -0.16 1.25
C ALA A 51 12.71 1.34 1.60
N ALA A 52 12.74 1.68 2.89
CA ALA A 52 12.88 3.06 3.34
C ALA A 52 14.21 3.69 2.86
N LEU A 53 15.30 2.93 2.80
CA LEU A 53 16.57 3.39 2.23
C LEU A 53 16.47 3.71 0.73
N PHE A 54 15.71 2.94 -0.04
CA PHE A 54 15.39 3.29 -1.43
C PHE A 54 14.61 4.61 -1.50
N GLY A 55 13.65 4.82 -0.59
CA GLY A 55 12.90 6.07 -0.45
C GLY A 55 13.80 7.27 -0.14
N VAL A 56 14.78 7.10 0.75
CA VAL A 56 15.84 8.09 1.03
C VAL A 56 16.63 8.39 -0.24
N GLY A 57 17.03 7.36 -0.99
CA GLY A 57 17.70 7.52 -2.28
C GLY A 57 16.89 8.36 -3.28
N VAL A 58 15.57 8.19 -3.33
CA VAL A 58 14.68 9.04 -4.15
C VAL A 58 14.71 10.49 -3.68
N GLY A 59 14.61 10.73 -2.37
CA GLY A 59 14.72 12.05 -1.76
C GLY A 59 16.03 12.77 -2.13
N LEU A 60 17.14 12.03 -2.11
CA LEU A 60 18.49 12.48 -2.47
C LEU A 60 18.74 12.59 -3.99
N ASN A 61 17.72 12.41 -4.84
CA ASN A 61 17.83 12.45 -6.31
C ASN A 61 18.65 11.33 -6.95
N ARG A 62 18.87 10.19 -6.28
CA ARG A 62 19.64 9.09 -6.87
C ARG A 62 18.89 8.40 -8.01
N PHE A 63 17.55 8.39 -7.97
CA PHE A 63 16.68 7.80 -9.00
C PHE A 63 16.06 8.89 -9.89
N ARG A 64 16.82 9.42 -10.85
CA ARG A 64 16.34 10.51 -11.73
C ARG A 64 15.33 10.03 -12.77
N GLU A 65 15.52 8.81 -13.29
CA GLU A 65 14.74 8.25 -14.41
C GLU A 65 13.44 7.57 -13.99
N GLY A 66 13.29 7.22 -12.70
CA GLY A 66 12.13 6.46 -12.22
C GLY A 66 11.79 6.67 -10.74
N PRO A 67 11.76 7.92 -10.21
CA PRO A 67 11.50 8.15 -8.79
C PRO A 67 10.11 7.65 -8.35
N ALA A 68 9.12 7.68 -9.25
CA ALA A 68 7.76 7.25 -8.96
C ALA A 68 7.66 5.72 -8.80
N MET A 69 8.32 4.94 -9.66
CA MET A 69 8.35 3.48 -9.55
C MET A 69 9.08 3.03 -8.29
N ALA A 70 10.22 3.66 -7.98
CA ALA A 70 10.93 3.38 -6.74
C ALA A 70 10.03 3.63 -5.52
N LEU A 71 9.39 4.80 -5.44
CA LEU A 71 8.48 5.10 -4.32
C LEU A 71 7.24 4.20 -4.29
N ALA A 72 6.70 3.75 -5.42
CA ALA A 72 5.60 2.79 -5.45
C ALA A 72 5.97 1.46 -4.77
N CYS A 73 7.18 0.96 -5.03
CA CYS A 73 7.69 -0.23 -4.34
C CYS A 73 7.85 0.01 -2.83
N VAL A 74 8.38 1.17 -2.45
CA VAL A 74 8.51 1.54 -1.03
C VAL A 74 7.15 1.61 -0.34
N ILE A 75 6.16 2.26 -0.96
CA ILE A 75 4.80 2.35 -0.44
C ILE A 75 4.21 0.96 -0.24
N GLY A 76 4.33 0.08 -1.25
CA GLY A 76 3.82 -1.29 -1.16
C GLY A 76 4.44 -2.05 0.00
N VAL A 77 5.76 -2.00 0.16
CA VAL A 77 6.47 -2.67 1.26
C VAL A 77 6.09 -2.07 2.61
N VAL A 78 6.03 -0.75 2.75
CA VAL A 78 5.69 -0.09 4.03
C VAL A 78 4.25 -0.43 4.42
N VAL A 79 3.31 -0.35 3.49
CA VAL A 79 1.88 -0.58 3.78
C VAL A 79 1.61 -2.06 4.07
N VAL A 80 1.99 -2.94 3.15
CA VAL A 80 1.72 -4.38 3.26
C VAL A 80 2.60 -5.01 4.34
N GLY A 81 3.88 -4.66 4.39
CA GLY A 81 4.83 -5.19 5.38
C GLY A 81 4.45 -4.80 6.81
N SER A 82 4.00 -3.56 7.04
CA SER A 82 3.54 -3.17 8.39
C SER A 82 2.25 -3.89 8.80
N GLY A 83 1.33 -4.10 7.85
CA GLY A 83 0.09 -4.85 8.13
C GLY A 83 0.37 -6.32 8.43
N LEU A 84 1.17 -6.99 7.60
CA LEU A 84 1.53 -8.39 7.79
C LEU A 84 2.38 -8.59 9.05
N GLY A 85 3.37 -7.73 9.30
CA GLY A 85 4.18 -7.78 10.51
C GLY A 85 3.37 -7.59 11.78
N ARG A 86 2.34 -6.75 11.78
CA ARG A 86 1.48 -6.63 12.97
C ARG A 86 0.54 -7.81 13.15
N LEU A 87 0.09 -8.43 12.07
CA LEU A 87 -0.75 -9.64 12.13
C LEU A 87 0.00 -10.88 12.67
N THR A 88 1.35 -10.87 12.68
CA THR A 88 2.10 -11.95 13.35
C THR A 88 2.07 -11.83 14.87
N GLU A 89 1.83 -10.64 15.40
CA GLU A 89 1.77 -10.37 16.85
C GLU A 89 0.33 -10.33 17.37
N VAL A 90 -0.58 -9.78 16.57
CA VAL A 90 -1.97 -9.55 16.97
C VAL A 90 -2.89 -10.43 16.15
N GLN A 91 -3.46 -11.45 16.79
CA GLN A 91 -4.40 -12.36 16.14
C GLN A 91 -5.73 -11.72 15.76
N ASN A 92 -6.12 -10.62 16.43
CA ASN A 92 -7.35 -9.89 16.12
C ASN A 92 -7.09 -8.78 15.09
N PRO A 93 -7.58 -8.91 13.84
CA PRO A 93 -7.34 -7.90 12.81
C PRO A 93 -7.90 -6.51 13.16
N ALA A 94 -8.95 -6.44 13.97
CA ALA A 94 -9.53 -5.16 14.39
C ALA A 94 -8.59 -4.38 15.31
N ALA A 95 -7.79 -5.06 16.14
CA ALA A 95 -6.84 -4.42 17.04
C ALA A 95 -5.61 -3.85 16.30
N VAL A 96 -5.29 -4.38 15.11
CA VAL A 96 -4.26 -3.79 14.22
C VAL A 96 -4.66 -2.39 13.78
N LEU A 97 -5.96 -2.16 13.51
CA LEU A 97 -6.46 -0.86 13.04
C LEU A 97 -6.44 0.23 14.11
N THR A 98 -6.37 -0.14 15.39
CA THR A 98 -6.26 0.80 16.51
C THR A 98 -4.82 1.02 16.96
N ASP A 99 -3.87 0.29 16.39
CA ASP A 99 -2.47 0.40 16.73
C ASP A 99 -1.88 1.72 16.19
N ALA A 100 -1.46 2.58 17.11
CA ALA A 100 -0.93 3.91 16.77
C ALA A 100 0.29 3.84 15.85
N TRP A 101 1.13 2.81 15.99
CA TRP A 101 2.33 2.65 15.18
C TRP A 101 2.00 2.21 13.77
N PHE A 102 1.10 1.23 13.63
CA PHE A 102 0.57 0.83 12.34
C PHE A 102 -0.06 2.02 11.60
N LEU A 103 -0.91 2.79 12.29
CA LEU A 103 -1.53 3.99 11.73
C LEU A 103 -0.52 5.05 11.31
N ALA A 104 0.55 5.27 12.09
CA ALA A 104 1.62 6.19 11.72
C ALA A 104 2.34 5.77 10.44
N ARG A 105 2.61 4.46 10.25
CA ARG A 105 3.19 3.93 9.01
C ARG A 105 2.23 3.97 7.83
N MET A 106 0.94 3.77 8.07
CA MET A 106 -0.08 3.97 7.03
C MET A 106 -0.11 5.43 6.59
N ALA A 107 -0.11 6.37 7.52
CA ALA A 107 -0.04 7.79 7.23
C ALA A 107 1.23 8.15 6.42
N ALA A 108 2.39 7.57 6.77
CA ALA A 108 3.62 7.71 5.99
C ALA A 108 3.47 7.17 4.55
N GLY A 109 2.90 5.96 4.39
CA GLY A 109 2.62 5.37 3.08
C GLY A 109 1.66 6.23 2.23
N PHE A 110 0.62 6.80 2.84
CA PHE A 110 -0.30 7.73 2.18
C PHE A 110 0.38 9.05 1.80
N ALA A 111 1.23 9.60 2.66
CA ALA A 111 2.00 10.81 2.36
C ALA A 111 2.93 10.60 1.15
N LEU A 112 3.62 9.45 1.09
CA LEU A 112 4.45 9.08 -0.08
C LEU A 112 3.59 8.89 -1.34
N THR A 113 2.44 8.22 -1.22
CA THR A 113 1.49 8.06 -2.33
C THR A 113 1.04 9.40 -2.88
N ALA A 114 0.69 10.34 -1.99
CA ALA A 114 0.30 11.70 -2.39
C ALA A 114 1.44 12.42 -3.11
N CYS A 115 2.68 12.32 -2.61
CA CYS A 115 3.84 12.90 -3.28
C CYS A 115 4.05 12.34 -4.69
N VAL A 116 3.90 11.03 -4.87
CA VAL A 116 4.04 10.35 -6.16
C VAL A 116 2.91 10.74 -7.11
N ALA A 117 1.67 10.74 -6.64
CA ALA A 117 0.50 11.14 -7.41
C ALA A 117 0.63 12.59 -7.89
N ILE A 118 0.95 13.53 -7.01
CA ILE A 118 1.14 14.94 -7.38
C ILE A 118 2.30 15.09 -8.37
N ALA A 119 3.42 14.39 -8.13
CA ALA A 119 4.61 14.51 -8.98
C ALA A 119 4.42 13.98 -10.40
N VAL A 120 3.61 12.94 -10.60
CA VAL A 120 3.38 12.32 -11.92
C VAL A 120 2.06 12.78 -12.53
N VAL A 121 0.95 12.59 -11.84
CA VAL A 121 -0.40 12.88 -12.34
C VAL A 121 -0.61 14.39 -12.49
N GLY A 122 0.00 15.20 -11.62
CA GLY A 122 -0.05 16.66 -11.71
C GLY A 122 0.47 17.25 -13.03
N ARG A 123 1.17 16.47 -13.85
CA ARG A 123 1.71 16.90 -15.14
C ARG A 123 0.67 16.91 -16.26
N HIS A 124 -0.45 16.20 -16.11
CA HIS A 124 -1.49 16.09 -17.12
C HIS A 124 -2.89 16.27 -16.53
N PRO A 125 -3.72 17.21 -17.01
CA PRO A 125 -5.02 17.53 -16.40
C PRO A 125 -5.99 16.34 -16.41
N ASN A 126 -5.97 15.54 -17.48
CA ASN A 126 -6.82 14.34 -17.55
C ASN A 126 -6.33 13.20 -16.66
N GLY A 127 -5.07 13.22 -16.21
CA GLY A 127 -4.53 12.20 -15.33
C GLY A 127 -5.29 12.13 -14.01
N TRP A 128 -5.73 13.27 -13.47
CA TRP A 128 -6.52 13.33 -12.23
C TRP A 128 -7.88 12.66 -12.38
N LYS A 129 -8.51 12.75 -13.55
CA LYS A 129 -9.79 12.06 -13.83
C LYS A 129 -9.58 10.55 -13.83
N THR A 130 -8.55 10.07 -14.52
CA THR A 130 -8.21 8.64 -14.58
C THR A 130 -7.82 8.08 -13.20
N LEU A 131 -7.03 8.84 -12.43
CA LEU A 131 -6.68 8.51 -11.05
C LEU A 131 -7.94 8.42 -10.18
N GLY A 132 -8.84 9.40 -10.29
CA GLY A 132 -10.11 9.41 -9.55
C GLY A 132 -11.00 8.20 -9.84
N ILE A 133 -11.07 7.75 -11.08
CA ILE A 133 -11.78 6.50 -11.45
C ILE A 133 -11.12 5.29 -10.79
N GLY A 134 -9.79 5.18 -10.86
CA GLY A 134 -9.05 4.08 -10.23
C GLY A 134 -9.26 4.02 -8.71
N LEU A 135 -9.21 5.17 -8.03
CA LEU A 135 -9.49 5.28 -6.60
C LEU A 135 -10.97 5.01 -6.27
N GLY A 136 -11.90 5.43 -7.12
CA GLY A 136 -13.33 5.12 -6.97
C GLY A 136 -13.60 3.62 -7.03
N LEU A 137 -12.96 2.91 -7.97
CA LEU A 137 -13.04 1.45 -8.06
C LEU A 137 -12.40 0.76 -6.85
N LEU A 138 -11.29 1.30 -6.34
CA LEU A 138 -10.68 0.80 -5.10
C LEU A 138 -11.62 0.98 -3.89
N GLY A 139 -12.30 2.13 -3.81
CA GLY A 139 -13.31 2.39 -2.79
C GLY A 139 -14.50 1.44 -2.87
N LEU A 140 -14.98 1.14 -4.09
CA LEU A 140 -16.04 0.15 -4.31
C LEU A 140 -15.59 -1.26 -3.89
N LEU A 141 -14.37 -1.65 -4.25
CA LEU A 141 -13.77 -2.92 -3.83
C LEU A 141 -13.68 -3.02 -2.29
N ALA A 142 -13.27 -1.95 -1.62
CA ALA A 142 -13.24 -1.89 -0.17
C ALA A 142 -14.64 -2.02 0.44
N ALA A 143 -15.64 -1.31 -0.09
CA ALA A 143 -17.03 -1.40 0.37
C ALA A 143 -17.61 -2.81 0.24
N ILE A 144 -17.37 -3.48 -0.90
CA ILE A 144 -17.80 -4.88 -1.12
C ILE A 144 -17.10 -5.81 -0.13
N SER A 145 -15.78 -5.67 0.04
CA SER A 145 -15.00 -6.51 0.96
C SER A 145 -15.48 -6.36 2.41
N ILE A 146 -15.77 -5.13 2.84
CA ILE A 146 -16.35 -4.84 4.16
C ILE A 146 -17.74 -5.45 4.28
N GLY A 147 -18.60 -5.30 3.27
CA GLY A 147 -19.96 -5.87 3.26
C GLY A 147 -19.96 -7.40 3.36
N VAL A 148 -19.03 -8.06 2.66
CA VAL A 148 -18.85 -9.53 2.74
C VAL A 148 -18.37 -9.92 4.14
N TYR A 149 -17.41 -9.17 4.70
CA TYR A 149 -16.87 -9.44 6.03
C TYR A 149 -17.93 -9.28 7.14
N THR A 150 -18.75 -8.23 7.09
CA THR A 150 -19.82 -7.97 8.07
C THR A 150 -21.02 -8.89 7.87
N GLY A 151 -21.34 -9.24 6.63
CA GLY A 151 -22.43 -10.15 6.26
C GLY A 151 -22.13 -11.63 6.48
N ARG A 152 -20.90 -12.02 6.85
CA ARG A 152 -20.49 -13.44 6.97
C ARG A 152 -21.38 -14.28 7.88
N GLY A 153 -21.96 -13.67 8.93
CA GLY A 153 -22.86 -14.36 9.86
C GLY A 153 -24.17 -14.84 9.20
N LEU A 154 -24.64 -14.12 8.18
CA LEU A 154 -25.80 -14.51 7.38
C LEU A 154 -25.50 -15.74 6.52
N LEU A 155 -24.23 -15.93 6.12
CA LEU A 155 -23.79 -17.08 5.34
C LEU A 155 -23.57 -18.35 6.18
N SER A 156 -23.40 -18.22 7.51
CA SER A 156 -23.23 -19.38 8.40
C SER A 156 -24.55 -20.10 8.75
N GLY A 157 -25.71 -19.46 8.60
CA GLY A 157 -26.98 -19.87 9.22
C GLY A 157 -27.80 -20.99 8.55
N GLY A 158 -27.24 -21.84 7.68
CA GLY A 158 -28.02 -22.87 6.98
C GLY A 158 -27.24 -24.15 6.71
N GLY A 159 -27.81 -25.29 7.10
CA GLY A 159 -27.32 -26.65 6.81
C GLY A 159 -28.09 -27.30 5.66
N GLY A 160 -27.38 -27.98 4.75
CA GLY A 160 -27.97 -28.69 3.61
C GLY A 160 -27.19 -28.51 2.30
N ALA A 161 -27.33 -29.45 1.37
CA ALA A 161 -26.59 -29.45 0.10
C ALA A 161 -26.89 -28.22 -0.77
N ALA A 162 -28.16 -27.80 -0.87
CA ALA A 162 -28.55 -26.62 -1.62
C ALA A 162 -27.94 -25.32 -1.05
N ALA A 163 -27.90 -25.20 0.28
CA ALA A 163 -27.25 -24.07 0.95
C ALA A 163 -25.73 -24.07 0.74
N ALA A 164 -25.09 -25.24 0.73
CA ALA A 164 -23.66 -25.37 0.43
C ALA A 164 -23.34 -24.92 -1.00
N VAL A 165 -24.11 -25.38 -1.99
CA VAL A 165 -23.96 -24.95 -3.39
C VAL A 165 -24.15 -23.44 -3.52
N GLY A 166 -25.20 -22.88 -2.90
CA GLY A 166 -25.45 -21.44 -2.91
C GLY A 166 -24.30 -20.61 -2.34
N LYS A 167 -23.72 -21.03 -1.21
CA LYS A 167 -22.56 -20.37 -0.60
C LYS A 167 -21.32 -20.42 -1.50
N THR A 168 -21.05 -21.56 -2.13
CA THR A 168 -19.92 -21.72 -3.05
C THR A 168 -20.07 -20.84 -4.29
N VAL A 169 -21.26 -20.82 -4.90
CA VAL A 169 -21.55 -19.96 -6.06
C VAL A 169 -21.42 -18.49 -5.68
N PHE A 170 -21.99 -18.08 -4.54
CA PHE A 170 -21.86 -16.71 -4.04
C PHE A 170 -20.39 -16.33 -3.81
N ALA A 171 -19.62 -17.18 -3.12
CA ALA A 171 -18.20 -16.94 -2.87
C ALA A 171 -17.40 -16.81 -4.17
N LEU A 172 -17.66 -17.66 -5.16
CA LEU A 172 -17.02 -17.59 -6.48
C LEU A 172 -17.33 -16.26 -7.18
N VAL A 173 -18.60 -15.84 -7.21
CA VAL A 173 -19.01 -14.57 -7.82
C VAL A 173 -18.34 -13.39 -7.11
N VAL A 174 -18.31 -13.38 -5.78
CA VAL A 174 -17.64 -12.34 -4.99
C VAL A 174 -16.15 -12.27 -5.30
N VAL A 175 -15.45 -13.41 -5.36
CA VAL A 175 -14.02 -13.46 -5.68
C VAL A 175 -13.74 -12.95 -7.10
N LEU A 176 -14.55 -13.35 -8.08
CA LEU A 176 -14.42 -12.87 -9.46
C LEU A 176 -14.65 -11.36 -9.54
N LEU A 177 -15.66 -10.85 -8.84
CA LEU A 177 -15.97 -9.42 -8.79
C LEU A 177 -14.83 -8.61 -8.14
N ILE A 178 -14.32 -9.05 -6.99
CA ILE A 178 -13.17 -8.42 -6.32
C ILE A 178 -11.95 -8.43 -7.25
N SER A 179 -11.67 -9.55 -7.91
CA SER A 179 -10.53 -9.67 -8.82
C SER A 179 -10.65 -8.74 -10.03
N ALA A 180 -11.85 -8.65 -10.63
CA ALA A 180 -12.12 -7.75 -11.74
C ALA A 180 -11.99 -6.28 -11.34
N LEU A 181 -12.52 -5.90 -10.17
CA LEU A 181 -12.40 -4.54 -9.64
C LEU A 181 -10.97 -4.17 -9.29
N LEU A 182 -10.20 -5.10 -8.72
CA LEU A 182 -8.78 -4.89 -8.43
C LEU A 182 -7.99 -4.69 -9.72
N CYS A 183 -8.18 -5.56 -10.71
CA CYS A 183 -7.54 -5.45 -12.01
C CYS A 183 -7.88 -4.11 -12.70
N ALA A 184 -9.16 -3.74 -12.73
CA ALA A 184 -9.61 -2.48 -13.30
C ALA A 184 -9.02 -1.28 -12.56
N SER A 185 -9.04 -1.28 -11.22
CA SER A 185 -8.45 -0.22 -10.41
C SER A 185 -6.95 -0.05 -10.73
N VAL A 186 -6.18 -1.13 -10.68
CA VAL A 186 -4.75 -1.12 -11.02
C VAL A 186 -4.52 -0.62 -12.44
N HIS A 187 -5.31 -1.06 -13.42
CA HIS A 187 -5.22 -0.59 -14.80
C HIS A 187 -5.40 0.93 -14.90
N TYR A 188 -6.44 1.49 -14.27
CA TYR A 188 -6.68 2.93 -14.27
C TYR A 188 -5.59 3.71 -13.52
N LEU A 189 -5.07 3.17 -12.42
CA LEU A 189 -3.95 3.77 -11.69
C LEU A 189 -2.71 3.84 -12.60
N VAL A 190 -2.29 2.71 -13.19
CA VAL A 190 -1.14 2.64 -14.11
C VAL A 190 -1.34 3.59 -15.29
N ARG A 191 -2.51 3.59 -15.92
CA ARG A 191 -2.82 4.49 -17.03
C ARG A 191 -2.73 5.97 -16.64
N ALA A 192 -3.14 6.34 -15.42
CA ALA A 192 -2.97 7.70 -14.92
C ALA A 192 -1.49 8.09 -14.79
N PHE A 193 -0.63 7.15 -14.38
CA PHE A 193 0.83 7.35 -14.33
C PHE A 193 1.45 7.45 -15.73
N GLU A 194 1.01 6.63 -16.68
CA GLU A 194 1.48 6.66 -18.07
C GLU A 194 1.14 7.99 -18.77
N LEU A 195 -0.09 8.50 -18.58
CA LEU A 195 -0.48 9.82 -19.09
C LEU A 195 0.41 10.95 -18.54
N GLY A 196 0.89 10.82 -17.30
CA GLY A 196 1.82 11.76 -16.69
C GLY A 196 3.26 11.65 -17.22
N ARG A 197 3.64 10.50 -17.80
CA ARG A 197 4.97 10.25 -18.40
C ARG A 197 5.05 10.69 -19.86
N ALA A 198 4.03 10.41 -20.67
CA ALA A 198 4.06 10.64 -22.12
C ALA A 198 4.34 12.10 -22.52
N ARG A 199 4.15 13.06 -21.61
CA ARG A 199 4.49 14.47 -21.83
C ARG A 199 6.00 14.75 -21.81
N ASP A 200 6.79 13.94 -21.10
CA ASP A 200 8.25 14.09 -21.03
C ASP A 200 8.94 13.55 -22.31
N ASP A 201 8.27 12.64 -23.03
CA ASP A 201 8.80 11.99 -24.24
C ASP A 201 8.38 12.68 -25.56
N ALA A 202 7.49 13.68 -25.50
CA ALA A 202 7.08 14.43 -26.68
C ALA A 202 8.22 15.35 -27.15
N PRO A 203 8.56 15.37 -28.46
CA PRO A 203 9.54 16.32 -29.00
C PRO A 203 9.13 17.75 -28.63
N PRO A 204 10.09 18.65 -28.30
CA PRO A 204 9.77 20.05 -28.09
C PRO A 204 9.06 20.55 -29.34
N ALA A 205 7.82 21.03 -29.18
CA ALA A 205 7.08 21.59 -30.30
C ALA A 205 7.91 22.75 -30.86
N ASP A 206 8.40 22.60 -32.09
CA ASP A 206 9.19 23.57 -32.81
C ASP A 206 8.54 24.95 -32.68
N ARG A 207 9.21 25.86 -31.96
CA ARG A 207 8.80 27.26 -31.76
C ARG A 207 9.73 28.18 -32.52
#